data_AF-A0A7U3ZSZ5-F1
#
_entry.id   AF-A0A7U3ZSZ5-F1
#
_cell.length_a   1.000
_cell.length_b   1.000
_cell.length_c   1.000
_cell.angle_alpha   90.00
_cell.angle_beta   90.00
_cell.angle_gamma   90.00
#
_symmetry.space_group_name_H-M   'P 1'
#
loop_
_entity.id
_entity.type
_entity.pdbx_description
1 polymer ?
#
loop_
_entity_poly.entity_id
_entity_poly.type
_entity_poly.pdbx_seq_one_letter_code
_entity_poly.pdbx_strand_id
1 'polypeptide(L)'
;MKKLLTTLTAIVGTSGSISTLISCKVPTFAEGVLGQKVVIVTDGGNIKDQSFNESAWEGVIKYGAQIHSNFDIKDEKEARKFNYASSIGGKTRWDAGSHSFKDQDIEFAQKNSNNFVETPDHSIDAFRTSYNTAIYKKADAILLAGFGHLNAVDYASDRMQKSGNKTVVLLDAAFQKDNIISVLFNSELAGFNAGWDAIMWANLPKMTSLNSGEFSQEAMEASKKNDGSMPLQGAKAGNKYISIGMFGGITNKNAVDNYMWGLLAAMHVYNSKFAGQTIKLKDNKEKEVEYKLQPVYFANEGIRATADKLNNVNENAWFSKGFDVGGATKSGVVDRLIANQADIIFPVAGPQINDVLEATGYKPYVIGVDTDQVTSVGASKKGNETRFITSAKKNIVSASVYALNRARSLQKAFVDGKEYTRMIKNGAISNDVKDGKTLVGEESDWSISSSRKADTKWNPERVNGLVTSAANLSVESMNYSKGKAMEIEKKLKEALRDSGDTFKKYISKSSLDKALDLIGKTMNGSEWKDLKLENDGIAGIKDYWDMLKKSTSPTNLKKEA
;
A
#
# COMPACT_ATOMS: atom_id res chain seq x y z
N MET A 1 -68.87 -3.65 -15.82
CA MET A 1 -67.55 -4.32 -15.79
C MET A 1 -67.06 -4.40 -14.35
N LYS A 2 -67.64 -5.31 -13.58
CA LYS A 2 -67.23 -5.73 -12.23
C LYS A 2 -66.98 -7.22 -12.37
N LYS A 3 -65.72 -7.64 -12.40
CA LYS A 3 -65.20 -9.02 -12.24
C LYS A 3 -63.80 -9.08 -12.88
N LEU A 4 -62.81 -8.46 -12.23
CA LEU A 4 -61.40 -8.74 -12.48
C LEU A 4 -60.53 -8.27 -11.31
N LEU A 5 -60.98 -8.53 -10.09
CA LEU A 5 -60.26 -8.18 -8.85
C LEU A 5 -60.49 -9.27 -7.78
N THR A 6 -60.18 -10.52 -8.11
CA THR A 6 -60.28 -11.63 -7.14
C THR A 6 -59.33 -12.79 -7.41
N THR A 7 -58.09 -12.49 -7.83
CA THR A 7 -57.01 -13.48 -7.91
C THR A 7 -55.68 -12.85 -7.52
N LEU A 8 -55.57 -12.41 -6.26
CA LEU A 8 -54.29 -12.06 -5.65
C LEU A 8 -54.30 -12.35 -4.14
N THR A 9 -54.76 -13.54 -3.73
CA THR A 9 -54.65 -13.98 -2.32
C THR A 9 -54.81 -15.50 -2.22
N ALA A 10 -53.77 -16.25 -2.58
CA ALA A 10 -53.52 -17.62 -2.10
C ALA A 10 -52.25 -18.14 -2.77
N ILE A 11 -51.12 -17.98 -2.09
CA ILE A 11 -49.99 -18.93 -1.94
C ILE A 11 -49.09 -18.26 -0.89
N VAL A 12 -49.53 -18.38 0.37
CA VAL A 12 -48.65 -18.34 1.54
C VAL A 12 -48.69 -19.76 2.06
N GLY A 13 -47.55 -20.45 2.00
CA GLY A 13 -47.46 -21.81 2.54
C GLY A 13 -46.49 -22.73 1.82
N THR A 14 -45.21 -22.34 1.73
CA THR A 14 -44.06 -23.19 2.08
C THR A 14 -42.84 -22.28 2.10
N SER A 15 -42.53 -21.77 3.28
CA SER A 15 -41.19 -21.30 3.63
C SER A 15 -40.25 -22.51 3.59
N GLY A 16 -39.85 -22.90 2.39
CA GLY A 16 -38.70 -23.76 2.18
C GLY A 16 -37.47 -22.91 2.44
N SER A 17 -36.85 -23.11 3.60
CA SER A 17 -35.51 -22.64 3.92
C SER A 17 -34.64 -22.84 2.68
N ILE A 18 -34.12 -21.77 2.09
CA ILE A 18 -32.99 -21.87 1.18
C ILE A 18 -31.83 -22.30 2.07
N SER A 19 -31.75 -23.60 2.32
CA SER A 19 -30.57 -24.26 2.85
C SER A 19 -29.46 -23.91 1.86
N THR A 20 -28.61 -22.96 2.25
CA THR A 20 -27.28 -22.85 1.71
C THR A 20 -26.73 -24.27 1.67
N LEU A 21 -26.54 -24.81 0.47
CA LEU A 21 -25.85 -26.07 0.28
C LEU A 21 -24.44 -25.83 0.82
N ILE A 22 -24.24 -26.17 2.09
CA ILE A 22 -22.91 -26.32 2.68
C ILE A 22 -22.28 -27.41 1.82
N SER A 23 -21.42 -26.99 0.90
CA SER A 23 -20.54 -27.91 0.20
C SER A 23 -19.83 -28.70 1.29
N CYS A 24 -20.17 -29.98 1.43
CA CYS A 24 -19.46 -30.94 2.27
C CYS A 24 -18.06 -31.19 1.67
N LYS A 25 -17.25 -30.15 1.51
CA LYS A 25 -15.80 -30.32 1.53
C LYS A 25 -15.47 -30.67 2.97
N VAL A 26 -15.04 -31.92 3.17
CA VAL A 26 -14.36 -32.32 4.40
C VAL A 26 -13.31 -31.23 4.69
N PRO A 27 -13.33 -30.58 5.86
CA PRO A 27 -12.45 -29.46 6.13
C PRO A 27 -11.00 -29.94 5.98
N THR A 28 -10.33 -29.43 4.94
CA THR A 28 -8.98 -29.80 4.60
C THR A 28 -8.00 -29.09 5.52
N PHE A 29 -7.00 -29.84 6.01
CA PHE A 29 -5.91 -29.24 6.74
C PHE A 29 -5.18 -28.20 5.90
N ALA A 30 -4.54 -27.27 6.58
CA ALA A 30 -3.62 -26.34 5.96
C ALA A 30 -2.51 -27.13 5.25
N GLU A 31 -2.18 -26.69 4.06
CA GLU A 31 -1.09 -27.16 3.26
C GLU A 31 0.26 -26.89 3.94
N GLY A 32 1.20 -27.82 3.73
CA GLY A 32 2.55 -27.76 4.28
C GLY A 32 2.93 -29.00 5.07
N VAL A 33 4.24 -29.22 5.20
CA VAL A 33 4.81 -30.23 6.09
C VAL A 33 4.57 -29.87 7.55
N LEU A 34 4.61 -30.86 8.44
CA LEU A 34 4.44 -30.61 9.87
C LEU A 34 5.54 -29.67 10.37
N GLY A 35 5.15 -28.66 11.15
CA GLY A 35 6.02 -27.59 11.62
C GLY A 35 6.09 -26.40 10.66
N GLN A 36 5.45 -26.45 9.49
CA GLN A 36 5.51 -25.38 8.47
C GLN A 36 4.14 -24.96 7.95
N LYS A 37 3.04 -25.35 8.60
CA LYS A 37 1.67 -24.98 8.18
C LYS A 37 1.31 -23.59 8.69
N VAL A 38 1.13 -22.63 7.78
CA VAL A 38 0.74 -21.26 8.13
C VAL A 38 -0.67 -21.01 7.63
N VAL A 39 -1.53 -20.46 8.49
CA VAL A 39 -2.88 -20.03 8.10
C VAL A 39 -3.02 -18.54 8.34
N ILE A 40 -3.41 -17.80 7.31
CA ILE A 40 -3.84 -16.41 7.47
C ILE A 40 -5.28 -16.32 7.97
N VAL A 41 -5.56 -15.38 8.84
CA VAL A 41 -6.91 -14.96 9.22
C VAL A 41 -7.06 -13.48 8.87
N THR A 42 -8.09 -13.14 8.09
CA THR A 42 -8.36 -11.74 7.70
C THR A 42 -9.00 -10.98 8.86
N ASP A 43 -8.76 -9.67 8.95
CA ASP A 43 -9.40 -8.82 9.96
C ASP A 43 -10.85 -8.44 9.61
N GLY A 44 -11.27 -8.72 8.38
CA GLY A 44 -12.60 -8.57 7.80
C GLY A 44 -12.52 -8.84 6.30
N GLY A 45 -13.64 -8.72 5.56
CA GLY A 45 -13.62 -8.84 4.11
C GLY A 45 -13.14 -10.21 3.59
N ASN A 46 -12.37 -10.22 2.51
CA ASN A 46 -11.91 -11.43 1.83
C ASN A 46 -10.45 -11.31 1.37
N ILE A 47 -9.82 -12.43 1.03
CA ILE A 47 -8.42 -12.53 0.57
C ILE A 47 -8.17 -11.98 -0.85
N LYS A 48 -9.18 -11.39 -1.49
CA LYS A 48 -9.12 -10.78 -2.84
C LYS A 48 -9.52 -9.31 -2.80
N ASP A 49 -9.21 -8.65 -1.68
CA ASP A 49 -9.50 -7.24 -1.45
C ASP A 49 -8.58 -6.28 -2.23
N GLN A 50 -7.66 -6.81 -3.05
CA GLN A 50 -6.73 -6.05 -3.89
C GLN A 50 -5.84 -5.09 -3.08
N SER A 51 -5.66 -5.36 -1.78
CA SER A 51 -4.92 -4.51 -0.85
C SER A 51 -4.30 -5.35 0.27
N PHE A 52 -4.72 -5.14 1.52
CA PHE A 52 -4.01 -5.60 2.70
C PHE A 52 -4.16 -7.11 2.91
N ASN A 53 -5.38 -7.66 2.88
CA ASN A 53 -5.61 -9.09 3.14
C ASN A 53 -5.01 -9.96 2.04
N GLU A 54 -5.17 -9.54 0.78
CA GLU A 54 -4.55 -10.24 -0.36
C GLU A 54 -3.03 -10.27 -0.23
N SER A 55 -2.39 -9.14 0.07
CA SER A 55 -0.93 -9.07 0.23
C SER A 55 -0.41 -9.90 1.41
N ALA A 56 -1.17 -9.98 2.51
CA ALA A 56 -0.80 -10.84 3.64
C ALA A 56 -0.91 -12.33 3.29
N TRP A 57 -1.93 -12.72 2.52
CA TRP A 57 -2.07 -14.09 2.02
C TRP A 57 -0.99 -14.45 0.99
N GLU A 58 -0.65 -13.54 0.09
CA GLU A 58 0.52 -13.69 -0.80
C GLU A 58 1.82 -13.86 -0.01
N GLY A 59 1.94 -13.22 1.16
CA GLY A 59 3.02 -13.46 2.12
C GLY A 59 3.10 -14.93 2.56
N VAL A 60 1.97 -15.56 2.86
CA VAL A 60 1.88 -17.00 3.19
C VAL A 60 2.25 -17.87 1.99
N ILE A 61 1.76 -17.52 0.79
CA ILE A 61 2.10 -18.23 -0.46
C ILE A 61 3.62 -18.16 -0.71
N LYS A 62 4.21 -16.96 -0.60
CA LYS A 62 5.65 -16.75 -0.82
C LYS A 62 6.50 -17.43 0.24
N TYR A 63 6.06 -17.45 1.49
CA TYR A 63 6.69 -18.26 2.54
C TYR A 63 6.66 -19.75 2.14
N GLY A 64 5.50 -20.26 1.72
CA GLY A 64 5.31 -21.63 1.24
C GLY A 64 6.21 -22.03 0.07
N ALA A 65 6.57 -21.10 -0.81
CA ALA A 65 7.44 -21.35 -1.96
C ALA A 65 8.93 -21.53 -1.61
N GLN A 66 9.35 -21.10 -0.42
CA GLN A 66 10.76 -21.02 -0.04
C GLN A 66 11.11 -21.77 1.25
N ILE A 67 10.21 -22.62 1.75
CA ILE A 67 10.42 -23.42 2.97
C ILE A 67 11.72 -24.21 2.87
N HIS A 68 11.94 -24.91 1.75
CA HIS A 68 13.16 -25.69 1.48
C HIS A 68 14.45 -24.89 1.72
N SER A 69 14.50 -23.61 1.32
CA SER A 69 15.67 -22.74 1.48
C SER A 69 15.98 -22.45 2.94
N ASN A 70 14.97 -22.45 3.82
CA ASN A 70 15.15 -22.27 5.26
C ASN A 70 15.86 -23.47 5.94
N PHE A 71 15.92 -24.61 5.26
CA PHE A 71 16.53 -25.86 5.74
C PHE A 71 17.73 -26.30 4.89
N ASP A 72 18.30 -25.40 4.08
CA ASP A 72 19.44 -25.64 3.16
C ASP A 72 19.21 -26.81 2.18
N ILE A 73 17.96 -27.02 1.77
CA ILE A 73 17.62 -28.09 0.81
C ILE A 73 17.89 -27.58 -0.61
N LYS A 74 18.84 -28.23 -1.29
CA LYS A 74 19.36 -27.82 -2.62
C LYS A 74 18.91 -28.70 -3.77
N ASP A 75 18.35 -29.87 -3.48
CA ASP A 75 17.80 -30.78 -4.48
C ASP A 75 16.33 -30.42 -4.78
N GLU A 76 15.96 -30.37 -6.06
CA GLU A 76 14.61 -30.00 -6.48
C GLU A 76 13.56 -30.97 -5.92
N LYS A 77 13.79 -32.28 -6.05
CA LYS A 77 12.81 -33.31 -5.66
C LYS A 77 12.56 -33.28 -4.16
N GLU A 78 13.62 -33.11 -3.37
CA GLU A 78 13.52 -32.91 -1.94
C GLU A 78 12.83 -31.57 -1.62
N ALA A 79 13.20 -30.46 -2.28
CA ALA A 79 12.60 -29.14 -2.06
C ALA A 79 11.07 -29.14 -2.29
N ARG A 80 10.59 -29.87 -3.29
CA ARG A 80 9.16 -30.05 -3.58
C ARG A 80 8.38 -30.71 -2.44
N LYS A 81 9.03 -31.50 -1.58
CA LYS A 81 8.39 -32.10 -0.40
C LYS A 81 8.17 -31.09 0.73
N PHE A 82 9.02 -30.07 0.83
CA PHE A 82 8.95 -29.07 1.89
C PHE A 82 7.95 -27.95 1.58
N ASN A 83 7.96 -27.49 0.34
CA ASN A 83 7.18 -26.33 -0.08
C ASN A 83 5.70 -26.66 -0.25
N TYR A 84 4.86 -25.64 -0.23
CA TYR A 84 3.44 -25.78 -0.57
C TYR A 84 3.31 -26.09 -2.05
N ALA A 85 2.63 -27.19 -2.40
CA ALA A 85 2.33 -27.57 -3.76
C ALA A 85 1.55 -26.48 -4.51
N SER A 86 0.66 -25.73 -3.83
CA SER A 86 0.00 -24.55 -4.43
C SER A 86 1.02 -23.46 -4.80
N SER A 87 1.99 -23.18 -3.94
CA SER A 87 2.99 -22.12 -4.15
C SER A 87 4.04 -22.42 -5.22
N ILE A 88 4.32 -23.70 -5.51
CA ILE A 88 5.35 -24.12 -6.49
C ILE A 88 4.78 -24.96 -7.65
N GLY A 89 3.46 -24.97 -7.81
CA GLY A 89 2.78 -25.59 -8.93
C GLY A 89 2.68 -24.66 -10.15
N GLY A 90 1.74 -24.97 -11.07
CA GLY A 90 1.54 -24.17 -12.28
C GLY A 90 2.78 -24.15 -13.19
N LYS A 91 3.14 -22.97 -13.68
CA LYS A 91 4.29 -22.75 -14.60
C LYS A 91 5.63 -22.52 -13.91
N THR A 92 5.73 -22.79 -12.61
CA THR A 92 6.95 -22.56 -11.82
C THR A 92 8.12 -23.42 -12.29
N ARG A 93 9.33 -22.84 -12.37
CA ARG A 93 10.57 -23.52 -12.82
C ARG A 93 11.61 -23.60 -11.71
N TRP A 94 12.32 -24.71 -11.62
CA TRP A 94 13.48 -24.82 -10.74
C TRP A 94 14.73 -24.18 -11.35
N ASP A 95 15.44 -23.38 -10.57
CA ASP A 95 16.74 -22.83 -10.93
C ASP A 95 17.85 -23.49 -10.10
N ALA A 96 18.67 -24.30 -10.77
CA ALA A 96 19.73 -25.06 -10.12
C ALA A 96 20.86 -24.19 -9.56
N GLY A 97 21.10 -23.00 -10.14
CA GLY A 97 22.17 -22.11 -9.69
C GLY A 97 21.86 -21.41 -8.36
N SER A 98 20.62 -20.97 -8.18
CA SER A 98 20.16 -20.34 -6.94
C SER A 98 19.41 -21.28 -6.00
N HIS A 99 19.26 -22.56 -6.37
CA HIS A 99 18.49 -23.56 -5.64
C HIS A 99 17.10 -23.05 -5.22
N SER A 100 16.37 -22.46 -6.16
CA SER A 100 15.08 -21.83 -5.87
C SER A 100 14.09 -21.96 -7.02
N PHE A 101 12.80 -21.87 -6.67
CA PHE A 101 11.71 -21.81 -7.64
C PHE A 101 11.59 -20.39 -8.21
N LYS A 102 11.75 -20.27 -9.53
CA LYS A 102 11.57 -19.05 -10.33
C LYS A 102 10.21 -19.08 -11.03
N ASP A 103 9.81 -17.92 -11.52
CA ASP A 103 8.63 -17.77 -12.37
C ASP A 103 7.35 -18.28 -11.65
N GLN A 104 7.23 -17.95 -10.35
CA GLN A 104 6.12 -18.38 -9.51
C GLN A 104 4.78 -17.98 -10.14
N ASP A 105 3.90 -18.96 -10.30
CA ASP A 105 2.57 -18.77 -10.86
C ASP A 105 1.59 -18.36 -9.75
N ILE A 106 1.56 -17.05 -9.46
CA ILE A 106 0.73 -16.50 -8.36
C ILE A 106 -0.76 -16.78 -8.59
N GLU A 107 -1.26 -16.67 -9.83
CA GLU A 107 -2.67 -16.97 -10.13
C GLU A 107 -3.00 -18.45 -9.83
N PHE A 108 -2.11 -19.38 -10.20
CA PHE A 108 -2.25 -20.78 -9.82
C PHE A 108 -2.23 -20.94 -8.29
N ALA A 109 -1.27 -20.32 -7.60
CA ALA A 109 -1.15 -20.44 -6.15
C ALA A 109 -2.39 -19.92 -5.43
N GLN A 110 -2.89 -18.75 -5.83
CA GLN A 110 -4.09 -18.15 -5.28
C GLN A 110 -5.32 -19.06 -5.52
N LYS A 111 -5.44 -19.68 -6.69
CA LYS A 111 -6.58 -20.58 -6.98
C LYS A 111 -6.56 -21.87 -6.15
N ASN A 112 -5.38 -22.36 -5.78
CA ASN A 112 -5.21 -23.71 -5.20
C ASN A 112 -4.88 -23.69 -3.71
N SER A 113 -4.39 -22.58 -3.16
CA SER A 113 -4.08 -22.48 -1.73
C SER A 113 -5.35 -22.47 -0.89
N ASN A 114 -5.35 -23.24 0.20
CA ASN A 114 -6.41 -23.26 1.21
C ASN A 114 -5.95 -22.73 2.56
N ASN A 115 -4.79 -22.06 2.62
CA ASN A 115 -4.11 -21.63 3.84
C ASN A 115 -4.65 -20.31 4.40
N PHE A 116 -5.96 -20.13 4.38
CA PHE A 116 -6.64 -18.93 4.86
C PHE A 116 -7.94 -19.26 5.61
N VAL A 117 -8.40 -18.29 6.40
CA VAL A 117 -9.74 -18.20 6.99
C VAL A 117 -10.20 -16.75 6.85
N GLU A 118 -11.31 -16.54 6.17
CA GLU A 118 -11.90 -15.21 6.02
C GLU A 118 -12.85 -14.93 7.19
N THR A 119 -12.63 -13.83 7.89
CA THR A 119 -13.51 -13.41 8.98
C THR A 119 -14.66 -12.59 8.41
N PRO A 120 -15.93 -12.94 8.69
CA PRO A 120 -17.09 -12.28 8.07
C PRO A 120 -17.27 -10.81 8.49
N ASP A 121 -16.85 -10.45 9.70
CA ASP A 121 -16.95 -9.09 10.25
C ASP A 121 -15.88 -8.85 11.33
N HIS A 122 -15.84 -7.65 11.89
CA HIS A 122 -14.88 -7.23 12.92
C HIS A 122 -15.29 -7.61 14.36
N SER A 123 -16.26 -8.52 14.55
CA SER A 123 -16.70 -8.91 15.90
C SER A 123 -15.75 -9.89 16.56
N ILE A 124 -15.69 -9.83 17.90
CA ILE A 124 -14.85 -10.73 18.71
C ILE A 124 -15.24 -12.20 18.49
N ASP A 125 -16.53 -12.50 18.33
CA ASP A 125 -17.00 -13.88 18.15
C ASP A 125 -16.67 -14.45 16.77
N ALA A 126 -16.75 -13.61 15.73
CA ALA A 126 -16.26 -13.96 14.40
C ALA A 126 -14.76 -14.28 14.44
N PHE A 127 -13.94 -13.41 15.05
CA PHE A 127 -12.51 -13.66 15.22
C PHE A 127 -12.20 -14.95 15.97
N ARG A 128 -12.85 -15.19 17.12
CA ARG A 128 -12.66 -16.43 17.90
C ARG A 128 -12.97 -17.68 17.08
N THR A 129 -14.04 -17.64 16.29
CA THR A 129 -14.43 -18.72 15.38
C THR A 129 -13.39 -18.94 14.30
N SER A 130 -12.87 -17.87 13.69
CA SER A 130 -11.82 -17.94 12.68
C SER A 130 -10.52 -18.52 13.24
N TYR A 131 -10.09 -18.11 14.43
CA TYR A 131 -8.88 -18.65 15.08
C TYR A 131 -9.01 -20.13 15.41
N ASN A 132 -10.17 -20.56 15.94
CA ASN A 132 -10.44 -21.97 16.20
C ASN A 132 -10.43 -22.78 14.89
N THR A 133 -10.93 -22.20 13.80
CA THR A 133 -10.90 -22.83 12.47
C THR A 133 -9.47 -22.99 11.94
N ALA A 134 -8.62 -21.97 12.09
CA ALA A 134 -7.20 -22.06 11.74
C ALA A 134 -6.47 -23.16 12.54
N ILE A 135 -6.76 -23.29 13.83
CA ILE A 135 -6.23 -24.38 14.68
C ILE A 135 -6.76 -25.74 14.25
N TYR A 136 -8.04 -25.84 13.92
CA TYR A 136 -8.65 -27.06 13.39
C TYR A 136 -7.96 -27.50 12.08
N LYS A 137 -7.58 -26.55 11.23
CA LYS A 137 -6.76 -26.77 10.03
C LYS A 137 -5.31 -27.19 10.34
N LYS A 138 -4.95 -27.39 11.60
CA LYS A 138 -3.61 -27.80 12.08
C LYS A 138 -2.52 -26.78 11.78
N ALA A 139 -2.84 -25.49 11.87
CA ALA A 139 -1.85 -24.42 11.77
C ALA A 139 -0.70 -24.61 12.78
N ASP A 140 0.54 -24.46 12.31
CA ASP A 140 1.76 -24.37 13.09
C ASP A 140 2.11 -22.92 13.44
N ALA A 141 1.64 -21.96 12.62
CA ALA A 141 1.54 -20.56 12.99
C ALA A 141 0.27 -19.94 12.40
N ILE A 142 -0.26 -18.90 13.05
CA ILE A 142 -1.35 -18.09 12.51
C ILE A 142 -0.80 -16.70 12.15
N LEU A 143 -1.08 -16.23 10.93
CA LEU A 143 -0.84 -14.85 10.50
C LEU A 143 -2.15 -14.07 10.59
N LEU A 144 -2.21 -13.02 11.39
CA LEU A 144 -3.37 -12.16 11.56
C LEU A 144 -3.17 -10.89 10.74
N ALA A 145 -4.05 -10.67 9.76
CA ALA A 145 -3.91 -9.58 8.81
C ALA A 145 -4.69 -8.35 9.25
N GLY A 146 -4.00 -7.42 9.92
CA GLY A 146 -4.51 -6.08 10.19
C GLY A 146 -4.82 -5.84 11.67
N PHE A 147 -4.98 -4.57 12.00
CA PHE A 147 -5.17 -4.14 13.40
C PHE A 147 -6.55 -4.48 13.97
N GLY A 148 -7.53 -4.87 13.13
CA GLY A 148 -8.86 -5.29 13.60
C GLY A 148 -8.82 -6.44 14.61
N HIS A 149 -7.76 -7.26 14.57
CA HIS A 149 -7.54 -8.37 15.50
C HIS A 149 -7.18 -7.95 16.94
N LEU A 150 -6.82 -6.69 17.20
CA LEU A 150 -6.26 -6.24 18.49
C LEU A 150 -7.09 -6.62 19.72
N ASN A 151 -8.42 -6.57 19.61
CA ASN A 151 -9.32 -6.88 20.73
C ASN A 151 -9.53 -8.39 20.96
N ALA A 152 -9.04 -9.24 20.06
CA ALA A 152 -9.25 -10.69 20.11
C ALA A 152 -7.95 -11.52 20.01
N VAL A 153 -6.81 -10.90 19.70
CA VAL A 153 -5.53 -11.59 19.47
C VAL A 153 -5.03 -12.35 20.70
N ASP A 154 -5.35 -11.87 21.92
CA ASP A 154 -5.01 -12.55 23.17
C ASP A 154 -5.57 -13.99 23.21
N TYR A 155 -6.80 -14.18 22.74
CA TYR A 155 -7.44 -15.49 22.61
C TYR A 155 -6.73 -16.35 21.55
N ALA A 156 -6.38 -15.80 20.39
CA ALA A 156 -5.62 -16.54 19.37
C ALA A 156 -4.30 -17.07 19.95
N SER A 157 -3.58 -16.20 20.65
CA SER A 157 -2.32 -16.54 21.32
C SER A 157 -2.49 -17.64 22.36
N ASP A 158 -3.47 -17.55 23.27
CA ASP A 158 -3.74 -18.58 24.29
C ASP A 158 -4.04 -19.94 23.65
N ARG A 159 -4.83 -19.94 22.58
CA ARG A 159 -5.24 -21.17 21.90
C ARG A 159 -4.07 -21.81 21.15
N MET A 160 -3.22 -21.00 20.50
CA MET A 160 -1.99 -21.47 19.85
C MET A 160 -0.95 -21.95 20.88
N GLN A 161 -0.87 -21.31 22.04
CA GLN A 161 0.00 -21.75 23.13
C GLN A 161 -0.44 -23.12 23.68
N LYS A 162 -1.74 -23.30 23.92
CA LYS A 162 -2.32 -24.61 24.30
C LYS A 162 -2.17 -25.67 23.20
N SER A 163 -2.04 -25.26 21.94
CA SER A 163 -1.87 -26.15 20.78
C SER A 163 -0.40 -26.49 20.48
N GLY A 164 0.50 -26.41 21.48
CA GLY A 164 1.90 -26.79 21.34
C GLY A 164 2.88 -25.61 21.34
N ASN A 165 2.60 -24.57 22.11
CA ASN A 165 3.39 -23.35 22.23
C ASN A 165 3.67 -22.67 20.87
N LYS A 166 2.63 -22.52 20.06
CA LYS A 166 2.75 -22.07 18.67
C LYS A 166 2.66 -20.55 18.52
N THR A 167 3.26 -20.05 17.43
CA THR A 167 3.41 -18.62 17.16
C THR A 167 2.15 -18.01 16.54
N VAL A 168 1.85 -16.78 16.93
CA VAL A 168 0.93 -15.88 16.22
C VAL A 168 1.74 -14.71 15.67
N VAL A 169 1.57 -14.38 14.39
CA VAL A 169 2.14 -13.18 13.80
C VAL A 169 1.00 -12.18 13.60
N LEU A 170 1.11 -10.99 14.18
CA LEU A 170 0.12 -9.91 14.07
C LEU A 170 0.66 -8.80 13.18
N LEU A 171 0.01 -8.56 12.04
CA LEU A 171 0.39 -7.50 11.11
C LEU A 171 -0.35 -6.20 11.41
N ASP A 172 0.34 -5.08 11.20
CA ASP A 172 -0.17 -3.69 11.31
C ASP A 172 -0.64 -3.27 12.70
N ALA A 173 -0.28 -4.05 13.72
CA ALA A 173 -0.63 -3.80 15.11
C ALA A 173 0.43 -4.38 16.04
N ALA A 174 0.48 -3.84 17.27
CA ALA A 174 1.36 -4.31 18.32
C ALA A 174 0.57 -4.83 19.51
N PHE A 175 0.90 -6.05 19.93
CA PHE A 175 0.37 -6.68 21.13
C PHE A 175 1.50 -7.46 21.81
N GLN A 176 1.75 -7.18 23.09
CA GLN A 176 2.84 -7.82 23.83
C GLN A 176 2.39 -9.13 24.47
N LYS A 177 2.89 -10.25 23.93
CA LYS A 177 2.74 -11.59 24.51
C LYS A 177 3.82 -12.52 24.00
N ASP A 178 4.22 -13.50 24.81
CA ASP A 178 5.41 -14.34 24.62
C ASP A 178 5.47 -15.14 23.31
N ASN A 179 4.33 -15.49 22.71
CA ASN A 179 4.22 -16.21 21.43
C ASN A 179 3.65 -15.35 20.30
N ILE A 180 3.59 -14.02 20.47
CA ILE A 180 3.16 -13.09 19.43
C ILE A 180 4.37 -12.37 18.83
N ILE A 181 4.50 -12.42 17.50
CA ILE A 181 5.36 -11.50 16.74
C ILE A 181 4.46 -10.39 16.21
N SER A 182 4.65 -9.17 16.71
CA SER A 182 3.94 -8.01 16.16
C SER A 182 4.76 -7.36 15.04
N VAL A 183 4.10 -6.90 13.99
CA VAL A 183 4.73 -6.22 12.85
C VAL A 183 4.05 -4.88 12.66
N LEU A 184 4.82 -3.80 12.77
CA LEU A 184 4.40 -2.43 12.45
C LEU A 184 5.17 -1.91 11.24
N PHE A 185 4.51 -1.02 10.51
CA PHE A 185 5.07 -0.34 9.35
C PHE A 185 5.26 1.14 9.66
N ASN A 186 6.32 1.74 9.10
CA ASN A 186 6.57 3.18 9.18
C ASN A 186 5.83 3.88 8.03
N SER A 187 4.50 3.74 7.97
CA SER A 187 3.70 4.12 6.81
C SER A 187 3.63 5.62 6.56
N GLU A 188 4.05 6.44 7.52
CA GLU A 188 4.36 7.85 7.30
C GLU A 188 5.44 8.07 6.25
N LEU A 189 6.40 7.16 6.13
CA LEU A 189 7.44 7.23 5.11
C LEU A 189 6.86 6.94 3.73
N ALA A 190 5.94 5.97 3.62
CA ALA A 190 5.23 5.66 2.39
C ALA A 190 4.31 6.82 1.97
N GLY A 191 3.55 7.38 2.92
CA GLY A 191 2.69 8.54 2.69
C GLY A 191 3.47 9.80 2.29
N PHE A 192 4.60 10.07 2.95
CA PHE A 192 5.48 11.19 2.58
C PHE A 192 6.08 10.99 1.19
N ASN A 193 6.62 9.80 0.90
CA ASN A 193 7.24 9.48 -0.39
C ASN A 193 6.22 9.60 -1.55
N ALA A 194 5.07 8.92 -1.42
CA ALA A 194 4.00 8.99 -2.39
C ALA A 194 3.45 10.42 -2.57
N GLY A 195 3.36 11.18 -1.47
CA GLY A 195 2.99 12.58 -1.50
C GLY A 195 4.01 13.45 -2.22
N TRP A 196 5.30 13.27 -1.95
CA TRP A 196 6.38 14.00 -2.61
C TRP A 196 6.37 13.76 -4.13
N ASP A 197 6.31 12.49 -4.54
CA ASP A 197 6.19 12.09 -5.95
C ASP A 197 4.97 12.74 -6.62
N ALA A 198 3.81 12.68 -5.97
CA ALA A 198 2.57 13.22 -6.50
C ALA A 198 2.59 14.75 -6.61
N ILE A 199 3.14 15.45 -5.61
CA ILE A 199 3.26 16.91 -5.61
C ILE A 199 4.23 17.37 -6.70
N MET A 200 5.39 16.71 -6.83
CA MET A 200 6.37 17.01 -7.88
C MET A 200 5.75 16.84 -9.26
N TRP A 201 5.11 15.69 -9.51
CA TRP A 201 4.42 15.40 -10.76
C TRP A 201 3.31 16.42 -11.06
N ALA A 202 2.44 16.68 -10.07
CA ALA A 202 1.26 17.50 -10.25
C ALA A 202 1.59 18.95 -10.56
N ASN A 203 2.67 19.48 -9.99
CA ASN A 203 3.11 20.86 -10.20
C ASN A 203 3.91 21.07 -11.48
N LEU A 204 4.24 20.03 -12.25
CA LEU A 204 4.87 20.23 -13.55
C LEU A 204 3.93 20.96 -14.52
N PRO A 205 4.48 21.72 -15.49
CA PRO A 205 3.70 22.27 -16.59
C PRO A 205 2.99 21.15 -17.35
N LYS A 206 1.75 21.40 -17.75
CA LYS A 206 0.93 20.44 -18.50
C LYS A 206 1.64 20.01 -19.79
N MET A 207 1.82 18.71 -19.96
CA MET A 207 2.43 18.11 -21.16
C MET A 207 1.38 17.76 -22.22
N THR A 208 1.82 17.60 -23.47
CA THR A 208 0.96 17.06 -24.55
C THR A 208 0.56 15.60 -24.31
N SER A 209 1.49 14.83 -23.73
CA SER A 209 1.26 13.50 -23.17
C SER A 209 2.38 13.19 -22.18
N LEU A 210 2.17 12.21 -21.30
CA LEU A 210 3.25 11.78 -20.41
C LEU A 210 4.43 11.14 -21.15
N ASN A 211 4.27 10.71 -22.40
CA ASN A 211 5.29 10.03 -23.18
C ASN A 211 6.08 10.93 -24.12
N SER A 212 5.58 12.12 -24.42
CA SER A 212 6.30 13.07 -25.27
C SER A 212 7.41 13.77 -24.49
N GLY A 213 7.19 14.00 -23.20
CA GLY A 213 8.04 14.92 -22.42
C GLY A 213 8.09 16.30 -23.05
N GLU A 214 7.02 16.70 -23.76
CA GLU A 214 6.85 17.98 -24.45
C GLU A 214 5.77 18.82 -23.75
N PHE A 215 6.03 20.12 -23.59
CA PHE A 215 5.04 21.01 -23.00
C PHE A 215 3.86 21.25 -23.94
N SER A 216 2.65 21.35 -23.37
CA SER A 216 1.45 21.71 -24.11
C SER A 216 1.51 23.16 -24.61
N GLN A 217 0.77 23.46 -25.68
CA GLN A 217 0.66 24.83 -26.19
C GLN A 217 0.15 25.80 -25.12
N GLU A 218 -0.84 25.39 -24.33
CA GLU A 218 -1.39 26.17 -23.22
C GLU A 218 -0.32 26.54 -22.19
N ALA A 219 0.58 25.61 -21.83
CA ALA A 219 1.68 25.88 -20.92
C ALA A 219 2.71 26.86 -21.51
N MET A 220 3.05 26.70 -22.79
CA MET A 220 3.95 27.61 -23.50
C MET A 220 3.38 29.04 -23.61
N GLU A 221 2.08 29.17 -23.87
CA GLU A 221 1.40 30.46 -23.92
C GLU A 221 1.29 31.10 -22.54
N ALA A 222 1.00 30.31 -21.50
CA ALA A 222 0.93 30.78 -20.13
C ALA A 222 2.27 31.32 -19.63
N SER A 223 3.38 30.63 -19.95
CA SER A 223 4.73 31.08 -19.60
C SER A 223 5.06 32.47 -20.17
N LYS A 224 4.53 32.84 -21.34
CA LYS A 224 4.75 34.16 -21.95
C LYS A 224 3.98 35.30 -21.26
N LYS A 225 2.90 34.99 -20.54
CA LYS A 225 2.03 36.00 -19.91
C LYS A 225 2.63 36.59 -18.63
N ASN A 226 3.63 35.93 -18.03
CA ASN A 226 4.30 36.36 -16.80
C ASN A 226 3.37 36.71 -15.61
N ASP A 227 2.13 36.21 -15.61
CA ASP A 227 1.16 36.44 -14.52
C ASP A 227 1.26 35.38 -13.42
N GLY A 228 2.23 34.47 -13.52
CA GLY A 228 2.46 33.37 -12.59
C GLY A 228 1.44 32.24 -12.69
N SER A 229 0.50 32.31 -13.61
CA SER A 229 -0.51 31.28 -13.84
C SER A 229 0.04 30.22 -14.80
N MET A 230 -0.04 28.94 -14.43
CA MET A 230 0.46 27.82 -15.25
C MET A 230 -0.61 26.72 -15.29
N PRO A 231 -0.99 26.22 -16.48
CA PRO A 231 -1.68 24.95 -16.61
C PRO A 231 -0.79 23.84 -16.07
N LEU A 232 -1.22 23.20 -14.98
CA LEU A 232 -0.45 22.17 -14.29
C LEU A 232 -0.88 20.77 -14.72
N GLN A 233 0.05 19.82 -14.66
CA GLN A 233 -0.17 18.43 -15.02
C GLN A 233 -1.23 17.76 -14.12
N GLY A 234 -1.27 18.11 -12.83
CA GLY A 234 -2.19 17.53 -11.86
C GLY A 234 -3.53 18.24 -11.71
N ALA A 235 -3.70 19.46 -12.23
CA ALA A 235 -4.91 20.27 -12.02
C ALA A 235 -6.11 19.72 -12.83
N LYS A 236 -7.05 19.06 -12.16
CA LYS A 236 -8.21 18.38 -12.77
C LYS A 236 -9.53 19.10 -12.58
N ALA A 237 -9.69 19.85 -11.49
CA ALA A 237 -10.88 20.65 -11.26
C ALA A 237 -10.97 21.89 -12.17
N GLY A 238 -10.02 22.06 -13.11
CA GLY A 238 -9.93 23.24 -13.98
C GLY A 238 -9.38 24.48 -13.28
N ASN A 239 -8.87 24.30 -12.05
CA ASN A 239 -8.16 25.31 -11.30
C ASN A 239 -6.71 25.47 -11.83
N LYS A 240 -6.02 26.55 -11.44
CA LYS A 240 -4.59 26.79 -11.77
C LYS A 240 -3.67 26.56 -10.56
N TYR A 241 -4.09 25.68 -9.66
CA TYR A 241 -3.37 25.31 -8.44
C TYR A 241 -3.62 23.82 -8.18
N ILE A 242 -2.90 23.23 -7.23
CA ILE A 242 -3.12 21.84 -6.83
C ILE A 242 -3.85 21.80 -5.49
N SER A 243 -4.94 21.06 -5.44
CA SER A 243 -5.66 20.75 -4.20
C SER A 243 -5.59 19.25 -3.95
N ILE A 244 -5.15 18.85 -2.76
CA ILE A 244 -5.04 17.44 -2.38
C ILE A 244 -5.99 17.16 -1.22
N GLY A 245 -6.82 16.13 -1.39
CA GLY A 245 -7.65 15.55 -0.35
C GLY A 245 -7.15 14.18 0.06
N MET A 246 -7.55 13.74 1.24
CA MET A 246 -7.30 12.38 1.71
C MET A 246 -8.38 11.93 2.67
N PHE A 247 -8.55 10.64 2.88
CA PHE A 247 -9.38 10.15 3.98
C PHE A 247 -8.94 8.76 4.41
N GLY A 248 -9.10 8.46 5.70
CA GLY A 248 -8.90 7.13 6.26
C GLY A 248 -10.21 6.36 6.37
N GLY A 249 -10.11 5.04 6.51
CA GLY A 249 -11.23 4.20 6.93
C GLY A 249 -11.54 4.42 8.42
N ILE A 250 -11.00 3.55 9.25
CA ILE A 250 -11.05 3.66 10.72
C ILE A 250 -9.76 4.31 11.23
N THR A 251 -9.87 5.33 12.09
CA THR A 251 -8.69 6.02 12.64
C THR A 251 -7.81 5.06 13.45
N ASN A 252 -6.51 5.06 13.14
CA ASN A 252 -5.47 4.37 13.89
C ASN A 252 -4.13 5.02 13.58
N LYS A 253 -3.46 5.55 14.61
CA LYS A 253 -2.18 6.26 14.48
C LYS A 253 -1.12 5.49 13.69
N ASN A 254 -1.02 4.17 13.88
CA ASN A 254 0.09 3.37 13.35
C ASN A 254 -0.25 2.60 12.06
N ALA A 255 -1.53 2.59 11.65
CA ALA A 255 -2.00 1.77 10.52
C ALA A 255 -2.60 2.60 9.39
N VAL A 256 -3.33 3.68 9.73
CA VAL A 256 -4.09 4.51 8.80
C VAL A 256 -3.57 5.94 8.82
N ASP A 257 -3.54 6.55 9.99
CA ASP A 257 -3.37 7.98 10.08
C ASP A 257 -1.93 8.42 9.81
N ASN A 258 -0.95 7.54 10.05
CA ASN A 258 0.46 7.80 9.74
C ASN A 258 0.68 8.00 8.24
N TYR A 259 0.01 7.25 7.36
CA TYR A 259 0.03 7.52 5.92
C TYR A 259 -0.43 8.94 5.60
N MET A 260 -1.60 9.31 6.14
CA MET A 260 -2.21 10.62 5.91
C MET A 260 -1.29 11.73 6.43
N TRP A 261 -0.75 11.55 7.63
CA TRP A 261 0.22 12.47 8.22
C TRP A 261 1.47 12.64 7.35
N GLY A 262 2.01 11.54 6.80
CA GLY A 262 3.15 11.58 5.89
C GLY A 262 2.90 12.44 4.66
N LEU A 263 1.73 12.28 4.02
CA LEU A 263 1.31 13.12 2.88
C LEU A 263 1.19 14.59 3.29
N LEU A 264 0.58 14.88 4.44
CA LEU A 264 0.46 16.26 4.95
C LEU A 264 1.84 16.88 5.22
N ALA A 265 2.78 16.11 5.76
CA ALA A 265 4.15 16.57 5.98
C ALA A 265 4.85 16.87 4.65
N ALA A 266 4.66 16.05 3.61
CA ALA A 266 5.18 16.32 2.26
C ALA A 266 4.59 17.62 1.67
N MET A 267 3.27 17.82 1.79
CA MET A 267 2.60 19.06 1.38
C MET A 267 3.18 20.28 2.11
N HIS A 268 3.38 20.17 3.43
CA HIS A 268 3.88 21.27 4.25
C HIS A 268 5.34 21.63 3.94
N VAL A 269 6.19 20.61 3.74
CA VAL A 269 7.58 20.78 3.31
C VAL A 269 7.63 21.45 1.94
N TYR A 270 6.86 20.95 0.97
CA TYR A 270 6.81 21.53 -0.36
C TYR A 270 6.36 23.00 -0.34
N ASN A 271 5.25 23.29 0.33
CA ASN A 271 4.74 24.66 0.43
C ASN A 271 5.73 25.62 1.08
N SER A 272 6.51 25.13 2.04
CA SER A 272 7.48 25.96 2.77
C SER A 272 8.81 26.12 2.03
N LYS A 273 9.20 25.14 1.20
CA LYS A 273 10.55 25.07 0.60
C LYS A 273 10.58 25.24 -0.91
N PHE A 274 9.45 25.15 -1.61
CA PHE A 274 9.37 25.20 -3.07
C PHE A 274 8.30 26.18 -3.56
N ALA A 275 7.11 26.16 -2.97
CA ALA A 275 6.01 26.98 -3.47
C ALA A 275 6.42 28.46 -3.52
N GLY A 276 6.06 29.10 -4.62
CA GLY A 276 6.40 30.48 -4.89
C GLY A 276 7.78 30.74 -5.49
N GLN A 277 8.64 29.74 -5.64
CA GLN A 277 9.89 29.89 -6.37
C GLN A 277 9.65 29.89 -7.89
N THR A 278 10.33 30.78 -8.59
CA THR A 278 10.38 30.77 -10.05
C THR A 278 11.37 29.70 -10.51
N ILE A 279 10.93 28.84 -11.42
CA ILE A 279 11.77 27.82 -12.03
C ILE A 279 11.70 27.87 -13.56
N LYS A 280 12.77 27.41 -14.19
CA LYS A 280 12.90 27.25 -15.64
C LYS A 280 13.10 25.78 -15.95
N LEU A 281 12.29 25.24 -16.86
CA LEU A 281 12.36 23.86 -17.31
C LEU A 281 12.41 23.82 -18.84
N LYS A 282 13.18 22.88 -19.38
CA LYS A 282 13.27 22.63 -20.83
C LYS A 282 12.73 21.25 -21.17
N ASP A 283 11.86 21.18 -22.17
CA ASP A 283 11.28 19.92 -22.64
C ASP A 283 12.22 19.12 -23.55
N ASN A 284 11.76 17.99 -24.07
CA ASN A 284 12.55 17.15 -24.99
C ASN A 284 12.84 17.82 -26.35
N LYS A 285 12.20 18.95 -26.66
CA LYS A 285 12.44 19.77 -27.86
C LYS A 285 13.19 21.06 -27.53
N GLU A 286 13.82 21.12 -26.36
CA GLU A 286 14.54 22.30 -25.86
C GLU A 286 13.67 23.56 -25.74
N LYS A 287 12.34 23.41 -25.71
CA LYS A 287 11.44 24.53 -25.45
C LYS A 287 11.42 24.81 -23.96
N GLU A 288 11.60 26.08 -23.63
CA GLU A 288 11.68 26.54 -22.25
C GLU A 288 10.33 27.10 -21.77
N VAL A 289 9.99 26.77 -20.53
CA VAL A 289 8.95 27.46 -19.77
C VAL A 289 9.52 27.96 -18.45
N GLU A 290 9.13 29.18 -18.10
CA GLU A 290 9.39 29.83 -16.82
C GLU A 290 8.06 30.05 -16.09
N TYR A 291 7.98 29.63 -14.84
CA TYR A 291 6.78 29.80 -14.01
C TYR A 291 7.07 29.74 -12.52
N LYS A 292 6.11 30.22 -11.73
CA LYS A 292 6.13 30.14 -10.27
C LYS A 292 5.48 28.83 -9.83
N LEU A 293 6.18 28.05 -9.01
CA LEU A 293 5.64 26.83 -8.40
C LEU A 293 4.39 27.18 -7.56
N GLN A 294 3.29 26.47 -7.79
CA GLN A 294 2.02 26.76 -7.14
C GLN A 294 1.96 26.10 -5.76
N PRO A 295 1.33 26.74 -4.76
CA PRO A 295 1.07 26.08 -3.49
C PRO A 295 0.10 24.92 -3.67
N VAL A 296 0.21 23.94 -2.76
CA VAL A 296 -0.70 22.80 -2.63
C VAL A 296 -1.67 23.05 -1.49
N TYR A 297 -2.96 22.91 -1.73
CA TYR A 297 -4.02 23.20 -0.75
C TYR A 297 -4.64 21.93 -0.15
N PHE A 298 -5.19 22.07 1.06
CA PHE A 298 -5.75 20.97 1.85
C PHE A 298 -7.26 20.86 1.62
N ALA A 299 -7.69 20.05 0.65
CA ALA A 299 -9.11 19.93 0.28
C ALA A 299 -9.99 19.45 1.45
N ASN A 300 -9.41 18.74 2.41
CA ASN A 300 -10.06 18.36 3.67
C ASN A 300 -10.51 19.56 4.52
N GLU A 301 -10.00 20.77 4.31
CA GLU A 301 -10.35 21.94 5.12
C GLU A 301 -11.02 23.05 4.30
N GLY A 302 -11.34 22.78 3.03
CA GLY A 302 -12.06 23.70 2.14
C GLY A 302 -11.27 24.09 0.90
N ILE A 303 -11.91 24.89 0.05
CA ILE A 303 -11.28 25.42 -1.16
C ILE A 303 -10.11 26.33 -0.78
N ARG A 304 -8.93 26.05 -1.32
CA ARG A 304 -7.67 26.78 -1.05
C ARG A 304 -7.32 26.90 0.43
N ALA A 305 -7.74 25.94 1.26
CA ALA A 305 -7.34 25.91 2.66
C ALA A 305 -5.83 25.68 2.78
N THR A 306 -5.19 26.45 3.67
CA THR A 306 -3.76 26.32 4.01
C THR A 306 -3.60 25.52 5.30
N ALA A 307 -2.36 25.23 5.68
CA ALA A 307 -2.05 24.53 6.93
C ALA A 307 -2.59 25.27 8.18
N ASP A 308 -2.89 26.57 8.11
CA ASP A 308 -3.50 27.33 9.21
C ASP A 308 -4.90 26.86 9.58
N LYS A 309 -5.57 26.12 8.69
CA LYS A 309 -6.86 25.48 8.96
C LYS A 309 -6.73 24.13 9.66
N LEU A 310 -5.52 23.58 9.78
CA LEU A 310 -5.24 22.33 10.50
C LEU A 310 -5.16 22.58 12.02
N ASN A 311 -6.17 23.24 12.56
CA ASN A 311 -6.32 23.55 13.97
C ASN A 311 -7.72 23.10 14.40
N ASN A 312 -7.79 22.07 15.24
CA ASN A 312 -9.05 21.43 15.67
C ASN A 312 -9.90 20.87 14.49
N VAL A 313 -9.27 20.01 13.69
CA VAL A 313 -9.90 19.31 12.55
C VAL A 313 -11.13 18.48 12.97
N ASN A 314 -12.12 18.40 12.09
CA ASN A 314 -13.34 17.60 12.29
C ASN A 314 -13.10 16.17 11.78
N GLU A 315 -13.19 15.15 12.62
CA GLU A 315 -12.94 13.75 12.21
C GLU A 315 -13.78 13.29 11.00
N ASN A 316 -15.04 13.73 10.89
CA ASN A 316 -15.92 13.36 9.76
C ASN A 316 -15.43 13.91 8.41
N ALA A 317 -14.56 14.92 8.43
CA ALA A 317 -13.93 15.47 7.24
C ALA A 317 -12.74 14.61 6.74
N TRP A 318 -12.30 13.64 7.52
CA TRP A 318 -11.06 12.90 7.32
C TRP A 318 -11.25 11.38 7.38
N PHE A 319 -12.36 10.87 7.91
CA PHE A 319 -12.60 9.43 8.03
C PHE A 319 -13.99 9.01 7.58
N SER A 320 -14.06 7.89 6.86
CA SER A 320 -15.33 7.23 6.50
C SER A 320 -15.89 6.35 7.62
N LYS A 321 -15.08 6.03 8.63
CA LYS A 321 -15.40 5.21 9.82
C LYS A 321 -15.62 3.73 9.53
N GLY A 322 -15.09 3.23 8.43
CA GLY A 322 -15.15 1.81 8.07
C GLY A 322 -14.34 1.53 6.81
N PHE A 323 -14.29 0.26 6.41
CA PHE A 323 -13.58 -0.18 5.20
C PHE A 323 -14.51 -0.77 4.14
N ASP A 324 -15.83 -0.78 4.38
CA ASP A 324 -16.80 -1.32 3.42
C ASP A 324 -16.86 -0.48 2.15
N VAL A 325 -17.00 -1.14 0.99
CA VAL A 325 -17.23 -0.48 -0.31
C VAL A 325 -18.48 0.40 -0.24
N GLY A 326 -18.38 1.62 -0.77
CA GLY A 326 -19.43 2.65 -0.71
C GLY A 326 -19.51 3.38 0.64
N GLY A 327 -18.71 2.99 1.64
CA GLY A 327 -18.69 3.63 2.95
C GLY A 327 -18.25 5.10 2.91
N ALA A 328 -17.31 5.45 2.02
CA ALA A 328 -16.82 6.83 1.89
C ALA A 328 -17.82 7.73 1.17
N THR A 329 -18.59 7.18 0.22
CA THR A 329 -19.72 7.89 -0.38
C THR A 329 -20.83 8.10 0.66
N LYS A 330 -21.20 7.06 1.41
CA LYS A 330 -22.25 7.15 2.45
C LYS A 330 -21.91 8.14 3.57
N SER A 331 -20.64 8.24 3.95
CA SER A 331 -20.20 9.22 4.95
C SER A 331 -20.17 10.66 4.42
N GLY A 332 -20.22 10.85 3.10
CA GLY A 332 -20.12 12.14 2.43
C GLY A 332 -18.68 12.69 2.32
N VAL A 333 -17.66 11.92 2.72
CA VAL A 333 -16.27 12.40 2.69
C VAL A 333 -15.78 12.61 1.25
N VAL A 334 -16.13 11.72 0.33
CA VAL A 334 -15.76 11.84 -1.10
C VAL A 334 -16.42 13.06 -1.73
N ASP A 335 -17.73 13.24 -1.53
CA ASP A 335 -18.49 14.36 -2.08
C ASP A 335 -17.94 15.70 -1.58
N ARG A 336 -17.57 15.76 -0.30
CA ARG A 336 -16.95 16.95 0.30
C ARG A 336 -15.60 17.27 -0.34
N LEU A 337 -14.74 16.28 -0.57
CA LEU A 337 -13.44 16.51 -1.21
C LEU A 337 -13.60 17.00 -2.66
N ILE A 338 -14.56 16.45 -3.41
CA ILE A 338 -14.88 16.88 -4.77
C ILE A 338 -15.47 18.30 -4.78
N ALA A 339 -16.39 18.61 -3.86
CA ALA A 339 -16.93 19.96 -3.70
C ALA A 339 -15.83 20.98 -3.36
N ASN A 340 -14.81 20.55 -2.62
CA ASN A 340 -13.63 21.36 -2.30
C ASN A 340 -12.55 21.34 -3.39
N GLN A 341 -12.88 20.86 -4.60
CA GLN A 341 -12.02 20.88 -5.78
C GLN A 341 -10.71 20.10 -5.59
N ALA A 342 -10.72 19.00 -4.84
CA ALA A 342 -9.58 18.09 -4.75
C ALA A 342 -9.19 17.57 -6.13
N ASP A 343 -7.98 17.87 -6.59
CA ASP A 343 -7.41 17.37 -7.85
C ASP A 343 -6.83 15.96 -7.69
N ILE A 344 -6.36 15.66 -6.48
CA ILE A 344 -5.78 14.39 -6.08
C ILE A 344 -6.46 13.96 -4.78
N ILE A 345 -6.85 12.69 -4.69
CA ILE A 345 -7.39 12.12 -3.45
C ILE A 345 -6.55 10.90 -3.04
N PHE A 346 -6.12 10.86 -1.78
CA PHE A 346 -5.43 9.72 -1.17
C PHE A 346 -6.36 8.97 -0.18
N PRO A 347 -7.05 7.92 -0.63
CA PRO A 347 -7.88 7.08 0.23
C PRO A 347 -7.04 6.01 0.95
N VAL A 348 -6.86 6.18 2.27
CA VAL A 348 -6.24 5.20 3.17
C VAL A 348 -7.35 4.34 3.80
N ALA A 349 -8.13 3.68 2.95
CA ALA A 349 -9.41 3.06 3.32
C ALA A 349 -9.68 1.75 2.57
N GLY A 350 -8.62 1.00 2.24
CA GLY A 350 -8.73 -0.28 1.53
C GLY A 350 -9.56 -0.17 0.25
N PRO A 351 -10.67 -0.93 0.12
CA PRO A 351 -11.42 -1.00 -1.12
C PRO A 351 -12.25 0.27 -1.43
N GLN A 352 -12.37 1.22 -0.50
CA GLN A 352 -13.07 2.50 -0.72
C GLN A 352 -12.34 3.45 -1.69
N ILE A 353 -11.15 3.11 -2.19
CA ILE A 353 -10.58 3.79 -3.36
C ILE A 353 -11.53 3.73 -4.57
N ASN A 354 -12.33 2.66 -4.67
CA ASN A 354 -13.36 2.53 -5.71
C ASN A 354 -14.42 3.63 -5.60
N ASP A 355 -14.75 4.09 -4.40
CA ASP A 355 -15.70 5.19 -4.18
C ASP A 355 -15.20 6.50 -4.84
N VAL A 356 -13.89 6.73 -4.85
CA VAL A 356 -13.26 7.87 -5.56
C VAL A 356 -13.20 7.64 -7.06
N LEU A 357 -12.97 6.39 -7.48
CA LEU A 357 -12.90 6.05 -8.91
C LEU A 357 -14.26 6.14 -9.59
N GLU A 358 -15.33 5.86 -8.85
CA GLU A 358 -16.72 5.84 -9.33
C GLU A 358 -17.47 7.15 -9.09
N ALA A 359 -16.87 8.11 -8.39
CA ALA A 359 -17.48 9.40 -8.10
C ALA A 359 -17.95 10.14 -9.37
N THR A 360 -19.09 10.83 -9.23
CA THR A 360 -19.70 11.63 -10.30
C THR A 360 -19.08 13.02 -10.40
N GLY A 361 -19.07 13.59 -11.60
CA GLY A 361 -18.50 14.92 -11.86
C GLY A 361 -17.10 14.86 -12.45
N TYR A 362 -16.24 15.81 -12.09
CA TYR A 362 -14.83 15.74 -12.48
C TYR A 362 -14.15 14.62 -11.68
N LYS A 363 -13.15 13.98 -12.29
CA LYS A 363 -12.51 12.79 -11.74
C LYS A 363 -11.10 13.12 -11.23
N PRO A 364 -10.89 13.18 -9.90
CA PRO A 364 -9.57 13.41 -9.32
C PRO A 364 -8.58 12.30 -9.70
N TYR A 365 -7.31 12.62 -9.72
CA TYR A 365 -6.26 11.61 -9.62
C TYR A 365 -6.28 10.94 -8.25
N VAL A 366 -5.64 9.78 -8.14
CA VAL A 366 -5.57 9.01 -6.90
C VAL A 366 -4.14 8.62 -6.56
N ILE A 367 -3.87 8.54 -5.26
CA ILE A 367 -2.71 7.85 -4.71
C ILE A 367 -3.22 6.53 -4.15
N GLY A 368 -2.70 5.40 -4.61
CA GLY A 368 -3.05 4.08 -4.07
C GLY A 368 -2.44 3.83 -2.69
N VAL A 369 -2.84 2.75 -2.02
CA VAL A 369 -2.34 2.37 -0.69
C VAL A 369 -2.08 0.88 -0.56
N ASP A 370 -1.18 0.53 0.36
CA ASP A 370 -0.76 -0.82 0.76
C ASP A 370 -0.02 -1.61 -0.32
N THR A 371 -0.61 -1.78 -1.50
CA THR A 371 0.00 -2.40 -2.67
C THR A 371 0.11 -1.41 -3.83
N ASP A 372 0.67 -1.83 -4.96
CA ASP A 372 0.60 -1.05 -6.19
C ASP A 372 -0.82 -1.17 -6.78
N GLN A 373 -1.70 -0.25 -6.40
CA GLN A 373 -3.11 -0.32 -6.79
C GLN A 373 -3.35 0.03 -8.27
N VAL A 374 -2.31 0.39 -9.04
CA VAL A 374 -2.40 0.47 -10.50
C VAL A 374 -2.60 -0.89 -11.12
N THR A 375 -1.83 -1.88 -10.64
CA THR A 375 -1.84 -3.22 -11.20
C THR A 375 -3.00 -4.05 -10.69
N SER A 376 -3.54 -3.75 -9.50
CA SER A 376 -4.73 -4.41 -8.94
C SER A 376 -6.02 -3.67 -9.30
N VAL A 377 -6.27 -2.50 -8.71
CA VAL A 377 -7.52 -1.74 -8.86
C VAL A 377 -7.59 -1.02 -10.21
N GLY A 378 -6.51 -0.38 -10.64
CA GLY A 378 -6.44 0.38 -11.90
C GLY A 378 -6.70 -0.49 -13.12
N ALA A 379 -6.22 -1.74 -13.10
CA ALA A 379 -6.41 -2.72 -14.17
C ALA A 379 -7.84 -3.29 -14.25
N SER A 380 -8.65 -3.13 -13.21
CA SER A 380 -9.99 -3.74 -13.12
C SER A 380 -11.02 -3.10 -14.06
N LYS A 381 -10.84 -1.82 -14.42
CA LYS A 381 -11.74 -1.07 -15.30
C LYS A 381 -10.97 -0.12 -16.21
N LYS A 382 -11.22 -0.21 -17.52
CA LYS A 382 -10.58 0.64 -18.53
C LYS A 382 -10.74 2.12 -18.20
N GLY A 383 -9.63 2.86 -18.21
CA GLY A 383 -9.54 4.28 -17.93
C GLY A 383 -9.12 4.60 -16.49
N ASN A 384 -9.29 3.67 -15.53
CA ASN A 384 -8.86 3.90 -14.15
C ASN A 384 -7.34 3.92 -14.01
N GLU A 385 -6.63 3.13 -14.81
CA GLU A 385 -5.16 3.05 -14.83
C GLU A 385 -4.50 4.42 -15.07
N THR A 386 -5.18 5.31 -15.80
CA THR A 386 -4.67 6.66 -16.11
C THR A 386 -4.87 7.67 -14.98
N ARG A 387 -5.48 7.26 -13.87
CA ARG A 387 -5.79 8.14 -12.71
C ARG A 387 -4.83 7.97 -11.54
N PHE A 388 -4.02 6.92 -11.52
CA PHE A 388 -3.13 6.64 -10.39
C PHE A 388 -1.78 7.32 -10.55
N ILE A 389 -1.46 8.24 -9.67
CA ILE A 389 -0.17 8.92 -9.72
C ILE A 389 0.94 8.01 -9.23
N THR A 390 0.73 7.42 -8.06
CA THR A 390 1.59 6.45 -7.38
C THR A 390 0.74 5.64 -6.38
N SER A 391 1.33 4.72 -5.63
CA SER A 391 0.77 4.10 -4.44
C SER A 391 1.73 4.16 -3.25
N ALA A 392 1.23 4.48 -2.07
CA ALA A 392 1.96 4.39 -0.80
C ALA A 392 1.93 2.93 -0.30
N LYS A 393 3.00 2.19 -0.53
CA LYS A 393 3.06 0.74 -0.28
C LYS A 393 3.52 0.38 1.13
N LYS A 394 2.90 -0.67 1.67
CA LYS A 394 3.47 -1.53 2.71
C LYS A 394 4.00 -2.79 2.05
N ASN A 395 5.26 -3.17 2.28
CA ASN A 395 5.77 -4.46 1.77
C ASN A 395 5.30 -5.62 2.67
N ILE A 396 3.98 -5.85 2.71
CA ILE A 396 3.31 -6.82 3.59
C ILE A 396 3.81 -8.24 3.30
N VAL A 397 4.03 -8.57 2.02
CA VAL A 397 4.57 -9.87 1.60
C VAL A 397 5.96 -10.10 2.22
N SER A 398 6.86 -9.11 2.11
CA SER A 398 8.22 -9.21 2.69
C SER A 398 8.17 -9.31 4.21
N ALA A 399 7.38 -8.46 4.87
CA ALA A 399 7.25 -8.45 6.32
C ALA A 399 6.64 -9.76 6.87
N SER A 400 5.64 -10.31 6.19
CA SER A 400 5.04 -11.61 6.53
C SER A 400 6.07 -12.73 6.43
N VAL A 401 6.81 -12.82 5.32
CA VAL A 401 7.89 -13.78 5.15
C VAL A 401 8.96 -13.59 6.23
N TYR A 402 9.35 -12.34 6.51
CA TYR A 402 10.37 -12.01 7.50
C TYR A 402 10.00 -12.47 8.92
N ALA A 403 8.73 -12.34 9.30
CA ALA A 403 8.20 -12.70 10.62
C ALA A 403 7.84 -14.20 10.75
N LEU A 404 7.39 -14.84 9.67
CA LEU A 404 7.14 -16.30 9.63
C LEU A 404 8.45 -17.07 9.64
N ASN A 405 9.42 -16.63 8.85
CA ASN A 405 10.81 -16.92 9.17
C ASN A 405 11.06 -16.36 10.59
N ARG A 406 11.79 -16.93 11.55
CA ARG A 406 11.84 -16.38 12.95
C ARG A 406 10.64 -16.62 13.86
N ALA A 407 9.52 -17.14 13.39
CA ALA A 407 8.48 -17.70 14.26
C ALA A 407 8.99 -18.99 14.93
N ARG A 408 8.90 -19.09 16.26
CA ARG A 408 9.42 -20.24 17.03
C ARG A 408 8.88 -21.58 16.56
N SER A 409 7.59 -21.64 16.30
CA SER A 409 6.91 -22.86 15.87
C SER A 409 7.25 -23.29 14.43
N LEU A 410 7.94 -22.43 13.67
CA LEU A 410 8.37 -22.69 12.29
C LEU A 410 9.88 -22.94 12.17
N GLN A 411 10.58 -23.15 13.30
CA GLN A 411 12.02 -23.44 13.30
C GLN A 411 12.35 -24.91 12.98
N LYS A 412 11.35 -25.78 12.91
CA LYS A 412 11.50 -27.20 12.61
C LYS A 412 10.52 -27.65 11.52
N ALA A 413 10.92 -28.64 10.73
CA ALA A 413 10.07 -29.31 9.76
C ALA A 413 10.22 -30.83 9.89
N PHE A 414 9.12 -31.57 9.71
CA PHE A 414 9.14 -33.03 9.72
C PHE A 414 8.68 -33.56 8.37
N VAL A 415 9.60 -34.23 7.66
CA VAL A 415 9.41 -34.74 6.30
C VAL A 415 9.89 -36.19 6.26
N ASP A 416 9.07 -37.09 5.73
CA ASP A 416 9.40 -38.52 5.61
C ASP A 416 9.91 -39.18 6.91
N GLY A 417 9.36 -38.75 8.06
CA GLY A 417 9.74 -39.25 9.40
C GLY A 417 11.05 -38.67 9.96
N LYS A 418 11.69 -37.73 9.26
CA LYS A 418 12.92 -37.04 9.68
C LYS A 418 12.64 -35.62 10.13
N GLU A 419 13.29 -35.20 11.23
CA GLU A 419 13.29 -33.82 11.71
C GLU A 419 14.39 -33.01 11.02
N TYR A 420 14.04 -31.80 10.57
CA TYR A 420 14.93 -30.79 10.03
C TYR A 420 14.85 -29.55 10.92
N THR A 421 16.01 -29.00 11.29
CA THR A 421 16.09 -27.74 12.04
C THR A 421 16.55 -26.63 11.12
N ARG A 422 15.95 -25.45 11.28
CA ARG A 422 16.21 -24.29 10.44
C ARG A 422 17.67 -23.84 10.51
N MET A 423 18.22 -23.45 9.37
CA MET A 423 19.51 -22.78 9.25
C MET A 423 19.32 -21.25 9.15
N ILE A 424 20.24 -20.46 9.72
CA ILE A 424 20.36 -19.04 9.35
C ILE A 424 21.41 -18.92 8.22
N LYS A 425 21.28 -17.89 7.36
CA LYS A 425 22.37 -17.45 6.45
C LYS A 425 23.68 -17.39 7.26
N ASN A 426 24.74 -18.05 6.77
CA ASN A 426 26.05 -18.25 7.41
C ASN A 426 26.22 -19.52 8.27
N GLY A 427 25.31 -20.50 8.17
CA GLY A 427 25.62 -21.88 8.60
C GLY A 427 25.50 -22.19 10.09
N ALA A 428 24.92 -21.31 10.90
CA ALA A 428 24.70 -21.55 12.34
C ALA A 428 23.24 -21.94 12.67
N ILE A 429 23.07 -22.85 13.65
CA ILE A 429 21.78 -23.30 14.20
C ILE A 429 21.36 -22.36 15.37
N SER A 430 20.22 -21.69 15.15
CA SER A 430 19.39 -20.72 15.92
C SER A 430 19.91 -19.90 17.14
N ASN A 431 19.60 -18.58 17.09
CA ASN A 431 18.98 -17.79 18.19
C ASN A 431 18.10 -16.58 17.70
N ASP A 432 17.63 -16.53 16.43
CA ASP A 432 16.92 -15.35 15.87
C ASP A 432 15.38 -15.42 15.97
N VAL A 433 14.83 -16.10 16.99
CA VAL A 433 13.37 -16.14 17.22
C VAL A 433 12.87 -14.76 17.66
N LYS A 434 11.74 -14.30 17.11
CA LYS A 434 11.16 -12.98 17.41
C LYS A 434 9.85 -13.02 18.17
N ASP A 435 9.38 -14.19 18.58
CA ASP A 435 8.22 -14.32 19.48
C ASP A 435 8.37 -13.39 20.70
N GLY A 436 7.30 -12.66 21.04
CA GLY A 436 7.32 -11.64 22.10
C GLY A 436 7.98 -10.32 21.71
N LYS A 437 8.25 -10.08 20.42
CA LYS A 437 8.83 -8.83 19.91
C LYS A 437 7.87 -8.10 18.99
N THR A 438 8.06 -6.78 18.92
CA THR A 438 7.48 -5.90 17.91
C THR A 438 8.56 -5.52 16.91
N LEU A 439 8.37 -5.90 15.66
CA LEU A 439 9.19 -5.56 14.52
C LEU A 439 8.67 -4.26 13.91
N VAL A 440 9.51 -3.26 13.71
CA VAL A 440 9.07 -1.93 13.25
C VAL A 440 9.92 -1.49 12.06
N GLY A 441 9.41 -1.67 10.84
CA GLY A 441 10.12 -1.28 9.63
C GLY A 441 11.55 -1.83 9.56
N GLU A 442 11.72 -3.13 9.81
CA GLU A 442 13.04 -3.78 9.91
C GLU A 442 13.84 -3.71 8.60
N GLU A 443 13.16 -3.62 7.46
CA GLU A 443 13.77 -3.37 6.15
C GLU A 443 13.32 -2.00 5.62
N SER A 444 14.23 -1.31 4.93
CA SER A 444 13.99 0.04 4.40
C SER A 444 12.93 0.09 3.30
N ASP A 445 12.58 -1.06 2.71
CA ASP A 445 11.56 -1.18 1.65
C ASP A 445 10.15 -1.49 2.20
N TRP A 446 9.98 -1.62 3.52
CA TRP A 446 8.67 -1.91 4.11
C TRP A 446 7.67 -0.78 3.95
N SER A 447 8.11 0.46 3.71
CA SER A 447 7.24 1.63 3.58
C SER A 447 7.78 2.61 2.54
N ILE A 448 7.37 2.43 1.28
CA ILE A 448 7.87 3.16 0.12
C ILE A 448 6.74 3.57 -0.82
N SER A 449 7.06 4.36 -1.85
CA SER A 449 6.18 4.66 -2.99
C SER A 449 6.34 3.62 -4.10
N SER A 450 5.29 3.40 -4.91
CA SER A 450 5.31 2.54 -6.10
C SER A 450 5.59 3.29 -7.40
N SER A 451 6.07 4.53 -7.30
CA SER A 451 6.44 5.33 -8.47
C SER A 451 7.45 4.60 -9.35
N ARG A 452 7.39 4.90 -10.64
CA ARG A 452 8.20 4.18 -11.62
C ARG A 452 9.65 4.62 -11.58
N LYS A 453 10.56 3.74 -12.01
CA LYS A 453 11.96 4.11 -12.21
C LYS A 453 12.09 5.06 -13.41
N ALA A 454 13.13 5.89 -13.39
CA ALA A 454 13.38 6.89 -14.44
C ALA A 454 13.59 6.31 -15.85
N ASP A 455 13.94 5.03 -15.97
CA ASP A 455 14.11 4.31 -17.23
C ASP A 455 12.84 3.59 -17.70
N THR A 456 11.80 3.56 -16.87
CA THR A 456 10.52 2.91 -17.19
C THR A 456 9.60 3.91 -17.90
N LYS A 457 9.25 3.62 -19.17
CA LYS A 457 8.27 4.44 -19.90
C LYS A 457 6.88 4.31 -19.29
N TRP A 458 6.09 5.37 -19.37
CA TRP A 458 4.67 5.26 -19.09
C TRP A 458 3.97 4.64 -20.31
N ASN A 459 3.30 3.51 -20.17
CA ASN A 459 2.49 3.00 -21.29
C ASN A 459 1.30 2.20 -20.78
N PRO A 460 0.06 2.48 -21.21
CA PRO A 460 -1.05 1.54 -21.09
C PRO A 460 -0.80 0.32 -22.00
N GLU A 461 -0.20 -0.74 -21.45
CA GLU A 461 -0.03 -2.03 -22.14
C GLU A 461 -1.01 -3.07 -21.59
N ARG A 462 -0.98 -4.29 -22.12
CA ARG A 462 -1.77 -5.39 -21.58
C ARG A 462 -0.88 -6.40 -20.87
N VAL A 463 -1.07 -6.57 -19.57
CA VAL A 463 -0.49 -7.69 -18.80
C VAL A 463 -1.60 -8.71 -18.55
N ASN A 464 -1.35 -9.98 -18.91
CA ASN A 464 -2.33 -11.08 -18.81
C ASN A 464 -3.71 -10.79 -19.44
N GLY A 465 -3.74 -10.00 -20.52
CA GLY A 465 -4.95 -9.64 -21.25
C GLY A 465 -5.73 -8.44 -20.68
N LEU A 466 -5.41 -7.99 -19.47
CA LEU A 466 -5.95 -6.78 -18.85
C LEU A 466 -5.11 -5.56 -19.27
N VAL A 467 -5.75 -4.43 -19.55
CA VAL A 467 -5.01 -3.18 -19.76
C VAL A 467 -4.43 -2.75 -18.41
N THR A 468 -3.11 -2.80 -18.30
CA THR A 468 -2.36 -2.30 -17.16
C THR A 468 -1.46 -1.18 -17.68
N SER A 469 -1.52 0.01 -17.11
CA SER A 469 -0.41 0.94 -17.31
C SER A 469 0.82 0.29 -16.69
N ALA A 470 1.84 -0.03 -17.49
CA ALA A 470 3.06 -0.70 -17.06
C ALA A 470 3.82 0.08 -15.97
N ALA A 471 3.36 1.28 -15.61
CA ALA A 471 3.82 2.01 -14.43
C ALA A 471 2.84 3.13 -14.00
N ASN A 472 2.98 3.54 -12.72
CA ASN A 472 2.41 4.74 -12.11
C ASN A 472 2.76 6.05 -12.89
N LEU A 473 1.96 7.12 -12.78
CA LEU A 473 2.18 8.38 -13.54
C LEU A 473 3.44 9.15 -13.11
N SER A 474 3.86 9.06 -11.84
CA SER A 474 5.07 9.70 -11.32
C SER A 474 6.30 8.78 -11.39
N VAL A 475 7.49 9.41 -11.34
CA VAL A 475 8.78 8.74 -11.18
C VAL A 475 9.24 8.79 -9.72
N GLU A 476 10.00 7.79 -9.28
CA GLU A 476 10.49 7.68 -7.89
C GLU A 476 11.39 8.87 -7.55
N SER A 477 10.98 9.74 -6.64
CA SER A 477 11.73 10.96 -6.29
C SER A 477 12.39 10.90 -4.92
N MET A 478 12.27 9.77 -4.22
CA MET A 478 12.83 9.54 -2.89
C MET A 478 13.39 8.13 -2.76
N ASN A 479 14.58 8.03 -2.18
CA ASN A 479 15.25 6.79 -1.82
C ASN A 479 15.85 6.92 -0.42
N TYR A 480 15.14 6.37 0.57
CA TYR A 480 15.52 6.44 1.98
C TYR A 480 16.81 5.70 2.33
N SER A 481 17.37 4.88 1.43
CA SER A 481 18.66 4.21 1.67
C SER A 481 19.88 5.11 1.42
N LYS A 482 19.67 6.37 1.01
CA LYS A 482 20.75 7.25 0.53
C LYS A 482 20.70 8.66 1.12
N GLY A 483 21.90 9.24 1.24
CA GLY A 483 22.12 10.67 1.43
C GLY A 483 21.25 11.31 2.51
N LYS A 484 20.62 12.43 2.15
CA LYS A 484 19.75 13.24 3.01
C LYS A 484 18.40 12.57 3.26
N ALA A 485 17.88 11.78 2.31
CA ALA A 485 16.61 11.09 2.49
C ALA A 485 16.65 10.09 3.67
N MET A 486 17.77 9.41 3.89
CA MET A 486 17.96 8.56 5.07
C MET A 486 17.82 9.34 6.40
N GLU A 487 18.28 10.59 6.45
CA GLU A 487 18.10 11.46 7.62
C GLU A 487 16.66 11.99 7.71
N ILE A 488 16.03 12.34 6.58
CA ILE A 488 14.61 12.72 6.52
C ILE A 488 13.73 11.61 7.08
N GLU A 489 13.99 10.34 6.74
CA GLU A 489 13.29 9.19 7.30
C GLU A 489 13.35 9.21 8.84
N LYS A 490 14.55 9.37 9.42
CA LYS A 490 14.72 9.41 10.88
C LYS A 490 13.94 10.56 11.49
N LYS A 491 13.94 11.73 10.86
CA LYS A 491 13.24 12.94 11.34
C LYS A 491 11.73 12.87 11.22
N LEU A 492 11.21 12.24 10.17
CA LEU A 492 9.77 11.99 10.04
C LEU A 492 9.27 11.06 11.14
N LYS A 493 9.97 9.95 11.38
CA LYS A 493 9.68 9.01 12.48
C LYS A 493 9.70 9.71 13.84
N GLU A 494 10.72 10.53 14.09
CA GLU A 494 10.86 11.35 15.30
C GLU A 494 9.67 12.32 15.47
N ALA A 495 9.31 13.04 14.41
CA ALA A 495 8.24 14.02 14.45
C ALA A 495 6.85 13.40 14.71
N LEU A 496 6.51 12.29 14.05
CA LEU A 496 5.23 11.59 14.25
C LEU A 496 5.15 10.91 15.62
N ARG A 497 6.24 10.31 16.10
CA ARG A 497 6.27 9.73 17.45
C ARG A 497 5.91 10.80 18.49
N ASP A 498 6.48 11.98 18.35
CA ASP A 498 6.35 13.06 19.33
C ASP A 498 5.09 13.93 19.13
N SER A 499 4.26 13.68 18.12
CA SER A 499 3.08 14.52 17.81
C SER A 499 1.83 14.17 18.63
N GLY A 500 1.97 13.30 19.63
CA GLY A 500 0.90 12.87 20.53
C GLY A 500 0.02 11.76 19.94
N ASP A 501 -0.93 11.25 20.73
CA ASP A 501 -1.62 9.98 20.40
C ASP A 501 -3.04 10.12 19.88
N THR A 502 -3.53 11.34 19.71
CA THR A 502 -4.88 11.60 19.19
C THR A 502 -4.81 12.22 17.81
N PHE A 503 -5.70 11.84 16.90
CA PHE A 503 -5.84 12.39 15.56
C PHE A 503 -5.63 13.89 15.44
N LYS A 504 -6.34 14.66 16.26
CA LYS A 504 -6.28 16.13 16.23
C LYS A 504 -4.90 16.71 16.56
N LYS A 505 -4.09 15.98 17.34
CA LYS A 505 -2.74 16.44 17.72
C LYS A 505 -1.75 16.23 16.58
N TYR A 506 -1.75 15.04 15.97
CA TYR A 506 -0.78 14.77 14.91
C TYR A 506 -1.17 15.34 13.54
N ILE A 507 -2.45 15.45 13.19
CA ILE A 507 -2.89 16.14 11.94
C ILE A 507 -2.85 17.68 12.09
N SER A 508 -2.32 18.22 13.19
CA SER A 508 -2.25 19.66 13.42
C SER A 508 -1.13 20.35 12.64
N LYS A 509 -1.29 21.65 12.38
CA LYS A 509 -0.20 22.51 11.88
C LYS A 509 1.04 22.42 12.76
N SER A 510 0.89 22.41 14.09
CA SER A 510 2.02 22.34 15.02
C SER A 510 2.85 21.07 14.82
N SER A 511 2.20 19.93 14.58
CA SER A 511 2.92 18.69 14.25
C SER A 511 3.68 18.80 12.93
N LEU A 512 3.08 19.41 11.91
CA LEU A 512 3.71 19.58 10.60
C LEU A 512 4.87 20.58 10.66
N ASP A 513 4.73 21.67 11.42
CA ASP A 513 5.80 22.64 11.67
C ASP A 513 6.99 21.96 12.37
N LYS A 514 6.75 21.06 13.33
CA LYS A 514 7.80 20.28 13.97
C LYS A 514 8.52 19.36 12.99
N ALA A 515 7.78 18.67 12.11
CA ALA A 515 8.39 17.85 11.06
C ALA A 515 9.25 18.70 10.10
N LEU A 516 8.74 19.86 9.68
CA LEU A 516 9.45 20.81 8.83
C LEU A 516 10.74 21.33 9.48
N ASP A 517 10.71 21.67 10.77
CA ASP A 517 11.90 22.12 11.52
C ASP A 517 12.95 21.01 11.60
N LEU A 518 12.54 19.79 11.98
CA LEU A 518 13.45 18.64 12.08
C LEU A 518 14.09 18.31 10.73
N ILE A 519 13.30 18.28 9.66
CA ILE A 519 13.81 18.09 8.29
C ILE A 519 14.68 19.28 7.87
N GLY A 520 14.28 20.51 8.20
CA GLY A 520 15.06 21.71 7.88
C GLY A 520 16.50 21.63 8.41
N LYS A 521 16.68 21.09 9.62
CA LYS A 521 18.01 20.87 10.23
C LYS A 521 18.88 19.89 9.44
N THR A 522 18.30 18.91 8.75
CA THR A 522 19.07 17.97 7.89
C THR A 522 19.51 18.62 6.58
N MET A 523 18.89 19.74 6.20
CA MET A 523 19.03 20.37 4.88
C MET A 523 19.82 21.69 4.91
N ASN A 524 20.50 22.00 6.02
CA ASN A 524 21.25 23.25 6.20
C ASN A 524 22.23 23.50 5.04
N GLY A 525 22.12 24.70 4.43
CA GLY A 525 22.95 25.13 3.30
C GLY A 525 22.64 24.49 1.94
N SER A 526 21.64 23.59 1.85
CA SER A 526 21.26 22.95 0.58
C SER A 526 20.18 23.73 -0.16
N GLU A 527 20.36 23.92 -1.47
CA GLU A 527 19.30 24.40 -2.35
C GLU A 527 18.36 23.24 -2.71
N TRP A 528 17.17 23.21 -2.10
CA TRP A 528 16.19 22.13 -2.27
C TRP A 528 15.85 21.79 -3.72
N LYS A 529 15.82 22.81 -4.59
CA LYS A 529 15.51 22.68 -6.01
C LYS A 529 16.61 21.96 -6.82
N ASP A 530 17.82 21.89 -6.29
CA ASP A 530 19.01 21.34 -6.97
C ASP A 530 19.46 20.00 -6.37
N LEU A 531 18.70 19.45 -5.42
CA LEU A 531 18.92 18.11 -4.87
C LEU A 531 18.73 17.05 -5.95
N LYS A 532 19.53 15.99 -5.86
CA LYS A 532 19.47 14.87 -6.81
C LYS A 532 19.17 13.56 -6.13
N LEU A 533 18.28 12.75 -6.71
CA LEU A 533 17.97 11.42 -6.20
C LEU A 533 19.22 10.54 -6.05
N GLU A 534 20.13 10.64 -7.01
CA GLU A 534 21.35 9.83 -7.06
C GLU A 534 22.32 10.08 -5.90
N ASN A 535 22.42 11.34 -5.43
CA ASN A 535 23.40 11.78 -4.43
C ASN A 535 22.74 12.03 -3.06
N ASP A 536 21.62 12.74 -3.07
CA ASP A 536 20.92 13.19 -1.88
C ASP A 536 19.83 12.21 -1.43
N GLY A 537 19.44 11.27 -2.30
CA GLY A 537 18.32 10.36 -2.04
C GLY A 537 16.95 11.04 -2.12
N ILE A 538 16.89 12.33 -2.45
CA ILE A 538 15.64 13.08 -2.66
C ILE A 538 15.84 13.99 -3.87
N ALA A 539 14.88 13.98 -4.79
CA ALA A 539 14.94 14.81 -5.99
C ALA A 539 14.32 16.18 -5.72
N GLY A 540 15.03 17.23 -6.12
CA GLY A 540 14.44 18.55 -6.35
C GLY A 540 13.63 18.57 -7.65
N ILE A 541 12.87 19.64 -7.89
CA ILE A 541 11.95 19.72 -9.04
C ILE A 541 12.66 19.60 -10.40
N LYS A 542 13.91 20.07 -10.52
CA LYS A 542 14.69 19.95 -11.76
C LYS A 542 15.15 18.51 -12.00
N ASP A 543 15.71 17.88 -10.97
CA ASP A 543 16.14 16.47 -11.04
C ASP A 543 14.95 15.55 -11.31
N TYR A 544 13.81 15.81 -10.66
CA TYR A 544 12.55 15.13 -10.94
C TYR A 544 12.13 15.25 -12.40
N TRP A 545 12.21 16.46 -12.96
CA TRP A 545 11.89 16.70 -14.36
C TRP A 545 12.86 15.97 -15.31
N ASP A 546 14.16 15.99 -15.02
CA ASP A 546 15.18 15.31 -15.84
C ASP A 546 15.00 13.79 -15.81
N MET A 547 14.65 13.23 -14.65
CA MET A 547 14.24 11.83 -14.50
C MET A 547 12.99 11.51 -15.33
N LEU A 548 11.99 12.38 -15.30
CA LEU A 548 10.78 12.20 -16.09
C LEU A 548 11.08 12.28 -17.59
N LYS A 549 11.95 13.21 -18.03
CA LYS A 549 12.44 13.29 -19.42
C LYS A 549 13.15 12.02 -19.84
N LYS A 550 13.97 11.43 -18.97
CA LYS A 550 14.61 10.13 -19.25
C LYS A 550 13.57 9.04 -19.52
N SER A 551 12.45 9.03 -18.79
CA SER A 551 11.35 8.07 -19.02
C SER A 551 10.60 8.29 -20.33
N THR A 552 10.84 9.40 -21.03
CA THR A 552 10.15 9.78 -22.27
C THR A 552 11.07 9.85 -23.49
N SER A 553 12.39 9.73 -23.29
CA SER A 553 13.36 9.84 -24.37
C SER A 553 13.26 8.71 -25.41
N PRO A 554 13.37 9.01 -26.72
CA PRO A 554 13.45 8.01 -27.79
C PRO A 554 14.67 7.08 -27.68
N THR A 555 15.80 7.54 -27.11
CA THR A 555 17.06 6.78 -27.09
C THR A 555 17.06 5.58 -26.14
N ASN A 556 16.08 5.46 -25.23
CA ASN A 556 15.90 4.27 -24.41
C ASN A 556 15.30 3.07 -25.19
N LEU A 557 15.05 3.21 -26.49
CA LEU A 557 14.47 2.17 -27.36
C LEU A 557 15.46 1.09 -27.86
N LYS A 558 16.73 1.10 -27.47
CA LYS A 558 17.77 0.25 -28.12
C LYS A 558 18.43 -0.84 -27.26
N LYS A 559 17.84 -1.26 -26.12
CA LYS A 559 18.46 -2.34 -25.32
C LYS A 559 17.67 -3.63 -25.14
N GLU A 560 16.40 -3.71 -25.55
CA GLU A 560 15.63 -4.94 -25.42
C GLU A 560 14.67 -5.11 -26.62
N ALA A 561 15.24 -5.38 -27.79
CA ALA A 561 14.56 -6.00 -28.93
C ALA A 561 15.38 -7.21 -29.39
#